data_AF-H0FDB7-F1
#
_entry.id   AF-H0FDB7-F1
#
_cell.length_a   1.000
_cell.length_b   1.000
_cell.length_c   1.000
_cell.angle_alpha   90.00
_cell.angle_beta   90.00
_cell.angle_gamma   90.00
#
_symmetry.space_group_name_H-M   'P 1'
#
loop_
_entity.id
_entity.type
_entity.pdbx_description
1 polymer ?
#
loop_
_entity_poly.entity_id
_entity_poly.type
_entity_poly.pdbx_seq_one_letter_code
_entity_poly.pdbx_strand_id
1 'polypeptide(L)'
;MKGILLAALLATLGQGAYAREFPYPIKAGLSATVTTSGGEQERAMVRVGNAPPQPLGDFDEEIDEMRAVDIDHDGYQDLILGQSGGSSQIVSRLFLYRPAIGGFQEIRHPGGDASPCQGFVNPVFDPGRAAFGVGCRYGAASHGFEEYVLRPDGTAHATSWTTQALFSLESAQAELTYQFRDDGTLDRIDIEGEGSPLEDGIVPVSKLDLYDTPDVNARPAMTAAEGESLTVVALRPRGWLQVRTAGEALRWVRYGDLRVDKHRYQPAPPAAAGLELTLFNYLDEWDDEESGGRFTLGLDNHGAAPVALDAPRVWLLLVNPQGDRIVHPLLQADRVALGPANAQAGDSGIALADAPVLWRADDGNDGKPAYMIRENETGFVPVLPELAPGRYRMAAVLTDPHSLQAPLYSNEVEFDYPFPKRQ
;
A
#
# COMPACT_ATOMS: atom_id res chain seq x y z
N MET A 1 -37.28 68.19 30.73
CA MET A 1 -36.35 67.14 31.23
C MET A 1 -36.93 65.81 30.77
N LYS A 2 -36.42 65.27 29.65
CA LYS A 2 -35.34 64.27 29.54
C LYS A 2 -35.80 62.85 29.96
N GLY A 3 -35.67 61.92 29.02
CA GLY A 3 -35.86 60.47 29.17
C GLY A 3 -36.40 59.84 27.88
N ILE A 4 -35.79 60.08 26.72
CA ILE A 4 -34.92 59.10 26.01
C ILE A 4 -35.28 57.64 26.29
N LEU A 5 -36.07 57.05 25.40
CA LEU A 5 -36.18 55.60 25.22
C LEU A 5 -35.47 55.27 23.90
N LEU A 6 -34.34 54.58 24.03
CA LEU A 6 -33.53 54.05 22.94
C LEU A 6 -34.31 52.93 22.24
N ALA A 7 -34.71 53.13 20.99
CA ALA A 7 -35.08 52.04 20.10
C ALA A 7 -33.79 51.43 19.53
N ALA A 8 -33.42 50.25 20.02
CA ALA A 8 -32.41 49.43 19.38
C ALA A 8 -33.04 48.79 18.14
N LEU A 9 -32.79 49.35 16.96
CA LEU A 9 -32.94 48.61 15.70
C LEU A 9 -31.85 47.53 15.67
N LEU A 10 -32.23 46.28 15.93
CA LEU A 10 -31.48 45.14 15.44
C LEU A 10 -31.62 45.10 13.92
N ALA A 11 -30.66 45.67 13.22
CA ALA A 11 -30.37 45.30 11.85
C ALA A 11 -29.62 43.96 11.89
N THR A 12 -30.37 42.86 11.96
CA THR A 12 -29.85 41.56 11.55
C THR A 12 -29.68 41.60 10.03
N LEU A 13 -28.48 41.99 9.57
CA LEU A 13 -28.00 41.63 8.25
C LEU A 13 -27.83 40.11 8.24
N GLY A 14 -28.93 39.39 7.97
CA GLY A 14 -28.84 38.01 7.57
C GLY A 14 -28.07 37.98 6.25
N GLN A 15 -26.86 37.44 6.26
CA GLN A 15 -26.23 36.91 5.06
C GLN A 15 -27.10 35.74 4.61
N GLY A 16 -28.17 36.06 3.85
CA GLY A 16 -28.99 35.06 3.21
C GLY A 16 -28.12 34.33 2.19
N ALA A 17 -27.94 33.03 2.38
CA ALA A 17 -27.41 32.15 1.37
C ALA A 17 -28.26 32.32 0.09
N TYR A 18 -27.66 32.91 -0.95
CA TYR A 18 -28.35 33.09 -2.22
C TYR A 18 -28.50 31.71 -2.87
N ALA A 19 -29.74 31.30 -3.13
CA ALA A 19 -29.99 30.13 -3.94
C ALA A 19 -29.50 30.38 -5.37
N ARG A 20 -28.74 29.44 -5.94
CA ARG A 20 -28.24 29.50 -7.31
C ARG A 20 -29.10 28.57 -8.17
N GLU A 21 -29.52 29.04 -9.34
CA GLU A 21 -30.29 28.24 -10.28
C GLU A 21 -29.47 27.98 -11.55
N PHE A 22 -29.38 26.71 -11.92
CA PHE A 22 -28.63 26.25 -13.08
C PHE A 22 -29.58 25.54 -14.05
N PRO A 23 -29.80 26.09 -15.26
CA PRO A 23 -30.59 25.41 -16.28
C PRO A 23 -29.81 24.22 -16.84
N TYR A 24 -30.52 23.12 -17.07
CA TYR A 24 -29.95 21.82 -17.41
C TYR A 24 -30.73 21.19 -18.58
N PRO A 25 -30.13 20.99 -19.76
CA PRO A 25 -30.80 20.29 -20.87
C PRO A 25 -30.74 18.77 -20.67
N ILE A 26 -31.89 18.09 -20.63
CA ILE A 26 -31.93 16.61 -20.63
C ILE A 26 -31.93 16.08 -22.06
N LYS A 27 -32.86 16.58 -22.89
CA LYS A 27 -32.93 16.31 -24.32
C LYS A 27 -33.77 17.38 -25.02
N ALA A 28 -33.88 17.31 -26.35
CA ALA A 28 -34.74 18.23 -27.09
C ALA A 28 -36.18 18.23 -26.53
N GLY A 29 -36.65 19.41 -26.10
CA GLY A 29 -37.99 19.61 -25.52
C GLY A 29 -38.14 19.20 -24.05
N LEU A 30 -37.05 18.79 -23.37
CA LEU A 30 -37.05 18.40 -21.97
C LEU A 30 -35.83 19.00 -21.24
N SER A 31 -36.08 19.85 -20.26
CA SER A 31 -35.05 20.50 -19.45
C SER A 31 -35.33 20.34 -17.97
N ALA A 32 -34.30 20.49 -17.14
CA ALA A 32 -34.42 20.64 -15.71
C ALA A 32 -33.80 21.97 -15.24
N THR A 33 -34.08 22.32 -14.00
CA THR A 33 -33.38 23.38 -13.27
C THR A 33 -32.84 22.78 -11.99
N VAL A 34 -31.53 22.87 -11.78
CA VAL A 34 -30.89 22.55 -10.52
C VAL A 34 -30.87 23.81 -9.67
N THR A 35 -31.42 23.73 -8.46
CA THR A 35 -31.35 24.81 -7.48
C THR A 35 -30.45 24.36 -6.36
N THR A 36 -29.40 25.15 -6.08
CA THR A 36 -28.56 24.94 -4.92
C THR A 36 -28.83 26.01 -3.88
N SER A 37 -28.80 25.66 -2.60
CA SER A 37 -28.97 26.61 -1.50
C SER A 37 -27.83 26.47 -0.51
N GLY A 38 -27.14 27.57 -0.21
CA GLY A 38 -26.06 27.61 0.76
C GLY A 38 -26.53 27.54 2.23
N GLY A 39 -25.58 27.35 3.14
CA GLY A 39 -25.78 27.14 4.58
C GLY A 39 -24.51 26.53 5.20
N GLU A 40 -24.64 25.80 6.33
CA GLU A 40 -23.53 24.97 6.86
C GLU A 40 -23.19 23.78 5.95
N GLN A 41 -24.15 23.31 5.15
CA GLN A 41 -23.98 22.33 4.07
C GLN A 41 -24.76 22.82 2.85
N GLU A 42 -24.24 22.60 1.64
CA GLU A 42 -24.96 22.96 0.42
C GLU A 42 -25.99 21.88 0.08
N ARG A 43 -27.20 22.30 -0.29
CA ARG A 43 -28.26 21.38 -0.73
C ARG A 43 -28.54 21.57 -2.19
N ALA A 44 -28.68 20.49 -2.94
CA ALA A 44 -29.14 20.54 -4.32
C ALA A 44 -30.51 19.88 -4.49
N MET A 45 -31.37 20.57 -5.23
CA MET A 45 -32.67 20.10 -5.69
C MET A 45 -32.70 20.19 -7.22
N VAL A 46 -33.42 19.30 -7.88
CA VAL A 46 -33.64 19.36 -9.33
C VAL A 46 -35.12 19.36 -9.65
N ARG A 47 -35.53 20.18 -10.61
CA ARG A 47 -36.89 20.23 -11.12
C ARG A 47 -36.91 19.96 -12.61
N VAL A 48 -37.49 18.84 -13.03
CA VAL A 48 -37.60 18.45 -14.44
C VAL A 48 -38.90 19.01 -15.04
N GLY A 49 -38.79 19.92 -16.00
CA GLY A 49 -39.94 20.62 -16.59
C GLY A 49 -40.85 21.23 -15.51
N ASN A 50 -42.10 20.77 -15.47
CA ASN A 50 -43.12 21.20 -14.50
C ASN A 50 -43.34 20.20 -13.36
N ALA A 51 -42.48 19.19 -13.22
CA ALA A 51 -42.57 18.24 -12.12
C ALA A 51 -42.25 18.91 -10.76
N PRO A 52 -42.64 18.30 -9.63
CA PRO A 52 -42.17 18.74 -8.32
C PRO A 52 -40.63 18.67 -8.19
N PRO A 53 -40.00 19.53 -7.37
CA PRO A 53 -38.57 19.42 -7.07
C PRO A 53 -38.23 18.07 -6.43
N GLN A 54 -37.19 17.42 -6.94
CA GLN A 54 -36.58 16.22 -6.39
C GLN A 54 -35.30 16.59 -5.62
N PRO A 55 -35.08 16.08 -4.40
CA PRO A 55 -33.80 16.23 -3.71
C PRO A 55 -32.70 15.40 -4.37
N LEU A 56 -31.54 16.02 -4.58
CA LEU A 56 -30.30 15.35 -4.99
C LEU A 56 -29.41 15.04 -3.78
N GLY A 57 -29.55 15.79 -2.68
CA GLY A 57 -28.93 15.53 -1.38
C GLY A 57 -28.19 16.74 -0.83
N ASP A 58 -27.50 16.51 0.29
CA ASP A 58 -26.58 17.44 0.92
C ASP A 58 -25.15 17.22 0.38
N PHE A 59 -24.35 18.29 0.39
CA PHE A 59 -22.99 18.38 -0.13
C PHE A 59 -22.11 19.04 0.93
N ASP A 60 -20.90 18.50 1.13
CA ASP A 60 -19.99 18.93 2.20
C ASP A 60 -19.37 20.32 1.98
N GLU A 61 -19.36 20.78 0.72
CA GLU A 61 -18.71 21.99 0.23
C GLU A 61 -19.54 22.60 -0.90
N GLU A 62 -19.09 23.75 -1.41
CA GLU A 62 -19.74 24.44 -2.52
C GLU A 62 -19.71 23.60 -3.81
N ILE A 63 -20.87 23.43 -4.43
CA ILE A 63 -21.03 22.93 -5.81
C ILE A 63 -20.57 24.04 -6.75
N ASP A 64 -19.46 23.80 -7.42
CA ASP A 64 -18.82 24.73 -8.34
C ASP A 64 -18.65 24.16 -9.75
N GLU A 65 -18.94 22.87 -9.94
CA GLU A 65 -19.03 22.25 -11.25
C GLU A 65 -20.43 21.65 -11.49
N MET A 66 -20.97 21.93 -12.68
CA MET A 66 -22.14 21.24 -13.22
C MET A 66 -21.87 20.83 -14.67
N ARG A 67 -21.98 19.53 -14.96
CA ARG A 67 -21.85 18.98 -16.31
C ARG A 67 -23.09 18.19 -16.71
N ALA A 68 -23.31 18.13 -18.02
CA ALA A 68 -24.34 17.32 -18.66
C ALA A 68 -23.64 16.36 -19.63
N VAL A 69 -23.78 15.06 -19.38
CA VAL A 69 -23.18 13.98 -20.18
C VAL A 69 -24.17 12.83 -20.21
N ASP A 70 -24.39 12.20 -21.37
CA ASP A 70 -25.14 10.95 -21.47
C ASP A 70 -24.20 9.81 -21.04
N ILE A 71 -24.27 9.40 -19.77
CA ILE A 71 -23.34 8.46 -19.14
C ILE A 71 -23.66 7.03 -19.57
N ASP A 72 -24.94 6.68 -19.66
CA ASP A 72 -25.40 5.33 -19.98
C ASP A 72 -25.81 5.12 -21.44
N HIS A 73 -25.68 6.16 -22.26
CA HIS A 73 -25.99 6.18 -23.69
C HIS A 73 -27.45 5.88 -24.00
N ASP A 74 -28.37 6.29 -23.11
CA ASP A 74 -29.83 6.12 -23.29
C ASP A 74 -30.49 7.25 -24.12
N GLY A 75 -29.71 8.26 -24.52
CA GLY A 75 -30.15 9.40 -25.30
C GLY A 75 -30.68 10.57 -24.47
N TYR A 76 -30.57 10.51 -23.14
CA TYR A 76 -30.86 11.58 -22.20
C TYR A 76 -29.54 12.02 -21.55
N GLN A 77 -29.35 13.33 -21.39
CA GLN A 77 -28.21 13.81 -20.62
C GLN A 77 -28.43 13.48 -19.14
N ASP A 78 -27.35 13.06 -18.49
CA ASP A 78 -27.21 12.84 -17.05
C ASP A 78 -26.47 13.98 -16.36
N LEU A 79 -26.78 14.16 -15.07
CA LEU A 79 -26.34 15.30 -14.30
C LEU A 79 -25.12 14.92 -13.46
N ILE A 80 -24.09 15.76 -13.54
CA ILE A 80 -22.88 15.65 -12.72
C ILE A 80 -22.77 16.94 -11.90
N LEU A 81 -22.68 16.78 -10.57
CA LEU A 81 -22.45 17.88 -9.64
C LEU A 81 -21.10 17.67 -8.96
N GLY A 82 -20.19 18.62 -9.14
CA GLY A 82 -18.82 18.55 -8.62
C GLY A 82 -18.54 19.60 -7.55
N GLN A 83 -17.68 19.22 -6.61
CA GLN A 83 -17.16 20.05 -5.53
C GLN A 83 -15.63 20.06 -5.62
N SER A 84 -15.03 21.20 -5.95
CA SER A 84 -13.57 21.30 -6.07
C SER A 84 -12.85 21.60 -4.75
N GLY A 85 -13.52 22.28 -3.81
CA GLY A 85 -12.89 22.84 -2.60
C GLY A 85 -11.78 23.84 -2.89
N GLY A 86 -11.77 24.45 -4.09
CA GLY A 86 -10.67 25.27 -4.58
C GLY A 86 -9.44 24.47 -5.03
N SER A 87 -9.56 23.15 -5.12
CA SER A 87 -8.51 22.24 -5.59
C SER A 87 -8.71 21.84 -7.06
N SER A 88 -7.73 21.15 -7.65
CA SER A 88 -7.87 20.54 -8.98
C SER A 88 -8.57 19.18 -8.95
N GLN A 89 -8.97 18.70 -7.78
CA GLN A 89 -9.71 17.46 -7.62
C GLN A 89 -11.16 17.76 -7.29
N ILE A 90 -11.99 17.49 -8.29
CA ILE A 90 -13.41 17.72 -8.22
C ILE A 90 -14.07 16.39 -7.83
N VAL A 91 -14.51 16.30 -6.58
CA VAL A 91 -15.31 15.17 -6.12
C VAL A 91 -16.71 15.34 -6.69
N SER A 92 -17.14 14.36 -7.48
CA SER A 92 -18.39 14.44 -8.24
C SER A 92 -19.43 13.46 -7.72
N ARG A 93 -20.69 13.90 -7.69
CA ARG A 93 -21.86 13.03 -7.57
C ARG A 93 -22.53 12.92 -8.93
N LEU A 94 -22.85 11.70 -9.33
CA LEU A 94 -23.34 11.36 -10.66
C LEU A 94 -24.82 10.95 -10.57
N PHE A 95 -25.66 11.49 -11.44
CA PHE A 95 -27.10 11.30 -11.40
C PHE A 95 -27.64 10.97 -12.78
N LEU A 96 -28.12 9.74 -12.95
CA LEU A 96 -28.74 9.27 -14.19
C LEU A 96 -30.16 9.78 -14.31
N TYR A 97 -30.52 10.38 -15.45
CA TYR A 97 -31.91 10.66 -15.73
C TYR A 97 -32.63 9.35 -16.07
N ARG A 98 -33.76 9.10 -15.40
CA ARG A 98 -34.56 7.88 -15.59
C ARG A 98 -35.92 8.26 -16.16
N PRO A 99 -36.15 8.11 -17.48
CA PRO A 99 -37.41 8.49 -18.12
C PRO A 99 -38.64 7.80 -17.51
N ALA A 100 -38.48 6.55 -17.05
CA ALA A 100 -39.55 5.76 -16.44
C ALA A 100 -40.11 6.38 -15.14
N ILE A 101 -39.28 7.12 -14.39
CA ILE A 101 -39.70 7.82 -13.16
C ILE A 101 -39.75 9.34 -13.34
N GLY A 102 -39.30 9.87 -14.49
CA GLY A 102 -39.27 11.30 -14.80
C GLY A 102 -38.32 12.11 -13.92
N GLY A 103 -37.32 11.46 -13.32
CA GLY A 103 -36.42 12.05 -12.33
C GLY A 103 -35.02 11.44 -12.38
N PHE A 104 -34.21 11.74 -11.39
CA PHE A 104 -32.81 11.32 -11.33
C PHE A 104 -32.57 10.18 -10.36
N GLN A 105 -31.63 9.29 -10.69
CA GLN A 105 -31.11 8.24 -9.82
C GLN A 105 -29.63 8.48 -9.59
N GLU A 106 -29.20 8.56 -8.34
CA GLU A 106 -27.78 8.70 -8.02
C GLU A 106 -27.03 7.38 -8.28
N ILE A 107 -25.90 7.47 -8.98
CA ILE A 107 -24.91 6.39 -9.05
C ILE A 107 -24.13 6.42 -7.75
N ARG A 108 -24.27 5.38 -6.93
CA ARG A 108 -23.49 5.24 -5.69
C ARG A 108 -22.07 4.79 -6.03
N HIS A 109 -21.08 5.40 -5.39
CA HIS A 109 -19.71 4.95 -5.47
C HIS A 109 -19.57 3.57 -4.77
N PRO A 110 -19.08 2.53 -5.46
CA PRO A 110 -19.10 1.17 -4.94
C PRO A 110 -17.93 0.83 -4.01
N GLY A 111 -16.92 1.71 -3.89
CA GLY A 111 -15.64 1.36 -3.28
C GLY A 111 -15.50 1.66 -1.78
N GLY A 112 -16.24 2.64 -1.25
CA GLY A 112 -16.14 3.05 0.15
C GLY A 112 -14.69 3.32 0.57
N ASP A 113 -14.34 2.92 1.80
CA ASP A 113 -13.00 3.14 2.38
C ASP A 113 -11.87 2.34 1.69
N ALA A 114 -12.21 1.29 0.95
CA ALA A 114 -11.23 0.44 0.27
C ALA A 114 -10.78 1.02 -1.07
N SER A 115 -11.54 1.96 -1.62
CA SER A 115 -11.24 2.59 -2.90
C SER A 115 -10.09 3.59 -2.77
N PRO A 116 -9.10 3.58 -3.68
CA PRO A 116 -8.03 4.57 -3.70
C PRO A 116 -8.53 6.02 -3.72
N CYS A 117 -9.62 6.31 -4.42
CA CYS A 117 -10.16 7.66 -4.63
C CYS A 117 -11.33 8.03 -3.72
N GLN A 118 -11.85 7.11 -2.91
CA GLN A 118 -12.89 7.34 -1.90
C GLN A 118 -14.12 8.12 -2.43
N GLY A 119 -14.41 8.00 -3.74
CA GLY A 119 -15.41 8.80 -4.43
C GLY A 119 -15.09 8.94 -5.93
N PHE A 120 -16.00 9.56 -6.68
CA PHE A 120 -15.78 9.82 -8.11
C PHE A 120 -15.01 11.13 -8.31
N VAL A 121 -13.69 11.04 -8.30
CA VAL A 121 -12.80 12.21 -8.47
C VAL A 121 -12.47 12.43 -9.94
N ASN A 122 -12.78 13.63 -10.46
CA ASN A 122 -12.49 14.02 -11.85
C ASN A 122 -12.94 12.97 -12.88
N PRO A 123 -14.23 12.59 -12.92
CA PRO A 123 -14.70 11.53 -13.80
C PRO A 123 -14.54 11.87 -15.28
N VAL A 124 -14.06 10.89 -16.04
CA VAL A 124 -13.89 10.90 -17.49
C VAL A 124 -14.76 9.79 -18.09
N PHE A 125 -15.78 10.19 -18.84
CA PHE A 125 -16.78 9.30 -19.41
C PHE A 125 -16.36 8.80 -20.79
N ASP A 126 -16.61 7.52 -21.07
CA ASP A 126 -16.36 6.93 -22.37
C ASP A 126 -17.46 7.36 -23.37
N PRO A 127 -17.08 7.91 -24.54
CA PRO A 127 -18.05 8.42 -25.51
C PRO A 127 -18.78 7.33 -26.31
N GLY A 128 -18.40 6.05 -26.19
CA GLY A 128 -18.96 4.95 -26.96
C GLY A 128 -19.58 3.82 -26.14
N ARG A 129 -19.46 3.85 -24.81
CA ARG A 129 -20.02 2.83 -23.91
C ARG A 129 -20.35 3.42 -22.54
N ALA A 130 -21.24 2.74 -21.81
CA ALA A 130 -21.60 3.07 -20.44
C ALA A 130 -20.47 2.70 -19.46
N ALA A 131 -19.37 3.43 -19.52
CA ALA A 131 -18.17 3.24 -18.72
C ALA A 131 -17.47 4.58 -18.45
N PHE A 132 -16.71 4.65 -17.37
CA PHE A 132 -15.95 5.84 -17.01
C PHE A 132 -14.78 5.52 -16.09
N GLY A 133 -13.75 6.34 -16.18
CA GLY A 133 -12.59 6.31 -15.28
C GLY A 133 -12.61 7.50 -14.32
N VAL A 134 -11.97 7.35 -13.17
CA VAL A 134 -11.73 8.43 -12.20
C VAL A 134 -10.27 8.42 -11.77
N GLY A 135 -9.75 9.57 -11.35
CA GLY A 135 -8.36 9.72 -10.96
C GLY A 135 -8.20 10.69 -9.79
N CYS A 136 -7.44 10.27 -8.79
CA CYS A 136 -7.22 11.03 -7.56
C CYS A 136 -5.74 11.15 -7.22
N ARG A 137 -5.38 12.22 -6.49
CA ARG A 137 -4.01 12.50 -6.05
C ARG A 137 -3.98 13.24 -4.71
N TYR A 138 -3.91 12.52 -3.61
CA TYR A 138 -3.86 13.12 -2.26
C TYR A 138 -2.45 13.54 -1.83
N GLY A 139 -1.42 13.20 -2.62
CA GLY A 139 -0.05 13.66 -2.37
C GLY A 139 0.92 13.27 -3.48
N ALA A 140 2.21 13.53 -3.25
CA ALA A 140 3.26 13.13 -4.20
C ALA A 140 3.34 11.60 -4.37
N ALA A 141 3.05 10.85 -3.31
CA ALA A 141 3.13 9.39 -3.23
C ALA A 141 1.79 8.71 -2.92
N SER A 142 0.67 9.44 -3.09
CA SER A 142 -0.68 8.92 -2.88
C SER A 142 -1.55 9.38 -4.02
N HIS A 143 -1.78 8.48 -4.96
CA HIS A 143 -2.67 8.66 -6.11
C HIS A 143 -3.30 7.33 -6.48
N GLY A 144 -4.37 7.40 -7.27
CA GLY A 144 -5.05 6.21 -7.74
C GLY A 144 -5.90 6.48 -8.97
N PHE A 145 -6.21 5.40 -9.66
CA PHE A 145 -7.11 5.38 -10.81
C PHE A 145 -8.14 4.28 -10.60
N GLU A 146 -9.38 4.52 -10.99
CA GLU A 146 -10.43 3.52 -10.87
C GLU A 146 -11.27 3.52 -12.14
N GLU A 147 -11.54 2.33 -12.65
CA GLU A 147 -12.30 2.12 -13.88
C GLU A 147 -13.64 1.45 -13.57
N TYR A 148 -14.71 2.00 -14.11
CA TYR A 148 -16.08 1.58 -13.84
C TYR A 148 -16.85 1.25 -15.12
N VAL A 149 -17.69 0.22 -15.04
CA VAL A 149 -18.78 -0.01 -15.99
C VAL A 149 -20.11 0.25 -15.32
N LEU A 150 -21.04 0.85 -16.06
CA LEU A 150 -22.37 1.14 -15.57
C LEU A 150 -23.32 0.01 -16.00
N ARG A 151 -24.04 -0.55 -15.04
CA ARG A 151 -25.03 -1.60 -15.28
C ARG A 151 -26.38 -1.01 -15.68
N PRO A 152 -27.25 -1.79 -16.35
CA PRO A 152 -28.59 -1.34 -16.75
C PRO A 152 -29.48 -0.86 -15.60
N ASP A 153 -29.21 -1.31 -14.37
CA ASP A 153 -29.93 -0.86 -13.17
C ASP A 153 -29.44 0.50 -12.62
N GLY A 154 -28.41 1.09 -13.23
CA GLY A 154 -27.81 2.36 -12.83
C GLY A 154 -26.75 2.26 -11.74
N THR A 155 -26.30 1.05 -11.41
CA THR A 155 -25.19 0.85 -10.48
C THR A 155 -23.85 0.84 -11.19
N ALA A 156 -22.87 1.58 -10.66
CA ALA A 156 -21.49 1.49 -11.11
C ALA A 156 -20.84 0.24 -10.52
N HIS A 157 -20.07 -0.45 -11.35
CA HIS A 157 -19.33 -1.64 -10.98
C HIS A 157 -17.85 -1.42 -11.31
N ALA A 158 -16.98 -1.57 -10.31
CA ALA A 158 -15.55 -1.42 -10.47
C ALA A 158 -15.02 -2.58 -11.31
N THR A 159 -14.22 -2.26 -12.34
CA THR A 159 -13.51 -3.25 -13.15
C THR A 159 -12.05 -3.33 -12.75
N SER A 160 -11.43 -2.19 -12.43
CA SER A 160 -10.09 -2.16 -11.87
C SER A 160 -9.84 -0.96 -10.97
N TRP A 161 -8.99 -1.13 -9.97
CA TRP A 161 -8.44 -0.05 -9.14
C TRP A 161 -6.92 -0.11 -9.18
N THR A 162 -6.29 1.02 -9.45
CA THR A 162 -4.83 1.16 -9.49
C THR A 162 -4.36 2.07 -8.37
N THR A 163 -3.34 1.64 -7.63
CA THR A 163 -2.70 2.41 -6.56
C THR A 163 -1.22 2.01 -6.45
N GLN A 164 -0.51 2.52 -5.45
CA GLN A 164 0.91 2.22 -5.24
C GLN A 164 1.14 1.66 -3.84
N ALA A 165 2.09 0.73 -3.74
CA ALA A 165 2.57 0.24 -2.45
C ALA A 165 4.08 0.05 -2.44
N LEU A 166 4.68 0.29 -1.28
CA LEU A 166 6.07 -0.06 -1.02
C LEU A 166 6.12 -1.42 -0.34
N PHE A 167 6.90 -2.35 -0.90
CA PHE A 167 7.07 -3.68 -0.33
C PHE A 167 8.36 -3.78 0.48
N SER A 168 8.26 -4.15 1.76
CA SER A 168 9.40 -4.55 2.60
C SER A 168 10.64 -3.63 2.47
N LEU A 169 11.75 -4.15 1.93
CA LEU A 169 13.05 -3.49 1.77
C LEU A 169 13.27 -2.98 0.33
N GLU A 170 12.20 -2.80 -0.44
CA GLU A 170 12.27 -2.22 -1.77
C GLU A 170 12.41 -0.70 -1.68
N SER A 171 13.18 -0.12 -2.60
CA SER A 171 13.48 1.31 -2.67
C SER A 171 12.45 2.11 -3.49
N ALA A 172 11.62 1.42 -4.27
CA ALA A 172 10.63 1.99 -5.15
C ALA A 172 9.24 1.41 -4.87
N GLN A 173 8.22 2.25 -5.05
CA GLN A 173 6.84 1.79 -5.00
C GLN A 173 6.51 0.97 -6.25
N ALA A 174 5.81 -0.14 -6.06
CA ALA A 174 5.21 -0.89 -7.14
C ALA A 174 3.79 -0.37 -7.40
N GLU A 175 3.38 -0.37 -8.66
CA GLU A 175 2.00 -0.15 -9.05
C GLU A 175 1.20 -1.43 -8.81
N LEU A 176 0.02 -1.28 -8.21
CA LEU A 176 -0.90 -2.35 -7.90
C LEU A 176 -2.19 -2.13 -8.67
N THR A 177 -2.55 -3.06 -9.54
CA THR A 177 -3.85 -3.04 -10.22
C THR A 177 -4.71 -4.19 -9.72
N TYR A 178 -5.71 -3.85 -8.92
CA TYR A 178 -6.76 -4.75 -8.45
C TYR A 178 -7.76 -4.94 -9.57
N GLN A 179 -7.90 -6.17 -10.07
CA GLN A 179 -8.86 -6.53 -11.11
C GLN A 179 -10.08 -7.17 -10.46
N PHE A 180 -11.28 -6.72 -10.82
CA PHE A 180 -12.53 -7.22 -10.23
C PHE A 180 -13.32 -8.07 -11.23
N ARG A 181 -14.01 -9.09 -10.72
CA ARG A 181 -14.99 -9.88 -11.49
C ARG A 181 -16.28 -9.11 -11.64
N ASP A 182 -17.12 -9.54 -12.58
CA ASP A 182 -18.47 -9.00 -12.81
C ASP A 182 -19.35 -8.98 -11.55
N ASP A 183 -19.14 -9.84 -10.55
CA ASP A 183 -19.90 -9.85 -9.30
C ASP A 183 -19.38 -8.84 -8.25
N GLY A 184 -18.26 -8.17 -8.53
CA GLY A 184 -17.61 -7.20 -7.64
C GLY A 184 -16.54 -7.82 -6.73
N THR A 185 -16.33 -9.13 -6.80
CA THR A 185 -15.26 -9.79 -6.05
C THR A 185 -13.90 -9.54 -6.71
N LEU A 186 -12.86 -9.44 -5.87
CA LEU A 186 -11.49 -9.32 -6.35
C LEU A 186 -11.07 -10.60 -7.11
N ASP A 187 -10.64 -10.43 -8.36
CA ASP A 187 -10.13 -11.52 -9.18
C ASP A 187 -8.66 -11.80 -8.88
N ARG A 188 -7.84 -10.76 -9.09
CA ARG A 188 -6.39 -10.79 -8.91
C ARG A 188 -5.84 -9.38 -8.68
N ILE A 189 -4.58 -9.32 -8.28
CA ILE A 189 -3.79 -8.10 -8.15
C ILE A 189 -2.58 -8.25 -9.05
N ASP A 190 -2.52 -7.41 -10.08
CA ASP A 190 -1.35 -7.27 -10.94
C ASP A 190 -0.36 -6.33 -10.24
N ILE A 191 0.92 -6.71 -10.16
CA ILE A 191 1.96 -5.96 -9.43
C ILE A 191 3.12 -5.67 -10.37
N GLU A 192 3.26 -4.40 -10.74
CA GLU A 192 4.28 -3.94 -11.69
C GLU A 192 5.28 -3.00 -11.02
N GLY A 193 6.54 -3.07 -11.45
CA GLY A 193 7.62 -2.20 -10.95
C GLY A 193 8.80 -2.97 -10.37
N GLU A 194 9.86 -2.21 -10.06
CA GLU A 194 11.05 -2.74 -9.42
C GLU A 194 10.67 -3.31 -8.05
N GLY A 195 11.09 -4.54 -7.77
CA GLY A 195 10.72 -5.15 -6.51
C GLY A 195 9.30 -5.71 -6.47
N SER A 196 8.69 -6.01 -7.62
CA SER A 196 7.48 -6.84 -7.67
C SER A 196 7.75 -8.20 -7.01
N PRO A 197 6.98 -8.61 -5.96
CA PRO A 197 7.24 -9.83 -5.21
C PRO A 197 7.25 -11.09 -6.08
N LEU A 198 6.47 -11.08 -7.15
CA LEU A 198 6.16 -12.22 -7.97
C LEU A 198 5.99 -11.74 -9.42
N GLU A 199 7.11 -11.50 -10.09
CA GLU A 199 7.16 -11.03 -11.48
C GLU A 199 6.41 -12.00 -12.39
N ASP A 200 5.45 -11.48 -13.16
CA ASP A 200 4.54 -12.24 -14.02
C ASP A 200 3.79 -13.40 -13.32
N GLY A 201 3.67 -13.35 -11.99
CA GLY A 201 3.06 -14.42 -11.22
C GLY A 201 3.93 -15.68 -11.11
N ILE A 202 5.24 -15.61 -11.40
CA ILE A 202 6.11 -16.78 -11.44
C ILE A 202 6.94 -16.91 -10.15
N VAL A 203 7.02 -18.13 -9.62
CA VAL A 203 7.83 -18.46 -8.44
C VAL A 203 9.33 -18.27 -8.74
N PRO A 204 10.04 -17.36 -8.04
CA PRO A 204 11.42 -16.97 -8.35
C PRO A 204 12.50 -17.78 -7.61
N VAL A 205 12.10 -18.67 -6.69
CA VAL A 205 12.99 -19.46 -5.84
C VAL A 205 12.84 -20.95 -6.14
N SER A 206 13.87 -21.76 -5.84
CA SER A 206 13.85 -23.19 -6.17
C SER A 206 12.71 -23.95 -5.51
N LYS A 207 12.28 -23.49 -4.33
CA LYS A 207 11.17 -24.05 -3.55
C LYS A 207 10.55 -22.94 -2.72
N LEU A 208 9.28 -22.66 -2.97
CA LEU A 208 8.50 -21.69 -2.22
C LEU A 208 7.56 -22.39 -1.24
N ASP A 209 7.60 -21.98 0.01
CA ASP A 209 6.71 -22.47 1.06
C ASP A 209 5.36 -21.74 1.02
N LEU A 210 4.25 -22.49 1.04
CA LEU A 210 2.89 -21.97 1.00
C LEU A 210 2.14 -22.35 2.29
N TYR A 211 1.52 -21.36 2.94
CA TYR A 211 0.92 -21.51 4.28
C TYR A 211 -0.61 -21.43 4.22
N ASP A 212 -1.30 -22.07 5.15
CA ASP A 212 -2.76 -21.94 5.29
C ASP A 212 -3.17 -20.63 5.97
N THR A 213 -2.30 -20.07 6.82
CA THR A 213 -2.51 -18.81 7.55
C THR A 213 -1.28 -17.91 7.47
N PRO A 214 -1.43 -16.58 7.51
CA PRO A 214 -0.32 -15.63 7.53
C PRO A 214 0.28 -15.52 8.95
N ASP A 215 0.80 -16.63 9.47
CA ASP A 215 1.46 -16.72 10.77
C ASP A 215 2.91 -17.15 10.57
N VAL A 216 3.84 -16.39 11.13
CA VAL A 216 5.28 -16.61 10.99
C VAL A 216 5.72 -17.96 11.59
N ASN A 217 4.97 -18.47 12.56
CA ASN A 217 5.22 -19.74 13.25
C ASN A 217 4.49 -20.93 12.59
N ALA A 218 3.65 -20.69 11.58
CA ALA A 218 2.95 -21.75 10.89
C ALA A 218 3.92 -22.58 10.05
N ARG A 219 3.65 -23.89 9.98
CA ARG A 219 4.33 -24.78 9.05
C ARG A 219 3.76 -24.63 7.65
N PRO A 220 4.58 -24.79 6.60
CA PRO A 220 4.08 -24.81 5.24
C PRO A 220 3.12 -26.00 5.04
N ALA A 221 1.96 -25.71 4.46
CA ALA A 221 0.96 -26.72 4.11
C ALA A 221 1.29 -27.39 2.77
N MET A 222 1.93 -26.65 1.87
CA MET A 222 2.38 -27.13 0.57
C MET A 222 3.57 -26.29 0.08
N THR A 223 4.09 -26.64 -1.09
CA THR A 223 5.19 -25.92 -1.73
C THR A 223 4.93 -25.74 -3.21
N ALA A 224 5.48 -24.69 -3.81
CA ALA A 224 5.54 -24.49 -5.26
C ALA A 224 7.00 -24.51 -5.73
N ALA A 225 7.24 -25.10 -6.91
CA ALA A 225 8.56 -25.10 -7.52
C ALA A 225 8.84 -23.81 -8.32
N GLU A 226 10.12 -23.55 -8.58
CA GLU A 226 10.58 -22.49 -9.48
C GLU A 226 9.86 -22.58 -10.84
N GLY A 227 9.41 -21.43 -11.36
CA GLY A 227 8.70 -21.37 -12.63
C GLY A 227 7.20 -21.70 -12.56
N GLU A 228 6.68 -22.18 -11.43
CA GLU A 228 5.22 -22.34 -11.25
C GLU A 228 4.51 -20.98 -11.20
N SER A 229 3.28 -20.94 -11.71
CA SER A 229 2.44 -19.74 -11.71
C SER A 229 1.55 -19.67 -10.47
N LEU A 230 1.52 -18.50 -9.83
CA LEU A 230 0.67 -18.13 -8.73
C LEU A 230 -0.03 -16.80 -9.05
N THR A 231 -1.31 -16.68 -8.71
CA THR A 231 -2.07 -15.43 -8.89
C THR A 231 -2.19 -14.72 -7.54
N VAL A 232 -1.73 -13.48 -7.42
CA VAL A 232 -1.90 -12.70 -6.18
C VAL A 232 -3.34 -12.23 -6.06
N VAL A 233 -3.94 -12.39 -4.88
CA VAL A 233 -5.36 -12.06 -4.62
C VAL A 233 -5.58 -11.26 -3.35
N ALA A 234 -4.55 -11.07 -2.50
CA ALA A 234 -4.59 -10.13 -1.38
C ALA A 234 -3.16 -9.75 -0.93
N LEU A 235 -2.98 -8.57 -0.35
CA LEU A 235 -1.70 -8.05 0.18
C LEU A 235 -1.72 -7.77 1.69
N ARG A 236 -2.73 -8.27 2.40
CA ARG A 236 -2.89 -8.06 3.85
C ARG A 236 -2.95 -9.41 4.54
N PRO A 237 -2.26 -9.60 5.68
CA PRO A 237 -1.53 -8.58 6.46
C PRO A 237 -0.20 -8.16 5.82
N ARG A 238 0.39 -7.07 6.32
CA ARG A 238 1.69 -6.53 5.84
C ARG A 238 2.77 -7.62 5.86
N GLY A 239 3.58 -7.67 4.81
CA GLY A 239 4.64 -8.69 4.64
C GLY A 239 4.16 -10.04 4.12
N TRP A 240 2.85 -10.20 3.90
CA TRP A 240 2.24 -11.40 3.36
C TRP A 240 1.46 -11.13 2.08
N LEU A 241 1.42 -12.15 1.22
CA LEU A 241 0.62 -12.18 0.01
C LEU A 241 -0.30 -13.39 0.09
N GLN A 242 -1.58 -13.20 -0.19
CA GLN A 242 -2.46 -14.33 -0.49
C GLN A 242 -2.36 -14.62 -1.98
N VAL A 243 -2.11 -15.88 -2.31
CA VAL A 243 -2.00 -16.36 -3.68
C VAL A 243 -3.01 -17.47 -3.93
N ARG A 244 -3.48 -17.54 -5.17
CA ARG A 244 -4.26 -18.65 -5.72
C ARG A 244 -3.34 -19.51 -6.57
N THR A 245 -3.28 -20.80 -6.27
CA THR A 245 -2.51 -21.77 -7.05
C THR A 245 -3.28 -22.22 -8.29
N ALA A 246 -2.63 -22.93 -9.22
CA ALA A 246 -3.29 -23.53 -10.39
C ALA A 246 -4.40 -24.53 -10.02
N GLY A 247 -4.37 -25.11 -8.81
CA GLY A 247 -5.44 -25.95 -8.28
C GLY A 247 -6.55 -25.19 -7.55
N GLU A 248 -6.63 -23.87 -7.74
CA GLU A 248 -7.60 -22.96 -7.10
C GLU A 248 -7.48 -22.87 -5.56
N ALA A 249 -6.42 -23.43 -4.97
CA ALA A 249 -6.20 -23.34 -3.53
C ALA A 249 -5.68 -21.95 -3.16
N LEU A 250 -6.31 -21.32 -2.16
CA LEU A 250 -5.81 -20.09 -1.56
C LEU A 250 -4.75 -20.41 -0.50
N ARG A 251 -3.59 -19.77 -0.62
CA ARG A 251 -2.45 -19.92 0.28
C ARG A 251 -1.81 -18.59 0.57
N TRP A 252 -1.04 -18.53 1.64
CA TRP A 252 -0.25 -17.37 2.03
C TRP A 252 1.21 -17.58 1.71
N VAL A 253 1.89 -16.49 1.36
CA VAL A 253 3.33 -16.45 1.07
C VAL A 253 3.93 -15.27 1.82
N ARG A 254 5.09 -15.48 2.43
CA ARG A 254 5.89 -14.40 3.03
C ARG A 254 6.67 -13.69 1.95
N TYR A 255 6.69 -12.36 1.98
CA TYR A 255 7.46 -11.58 1.02
C TYR A 255 8.95 -11.98 0.98
N GLY A 256 9.57 -12.19 2.15
CA GLY A 256 10.98 -12.62 2.24
C GLY A 256 11.25 -13.99 1.60
N ASP A 257 10.27 -14.90 1.62
CA ASP A 257 10.40 -16.24 1.00
C ASP A 257 10.44 -16.16 -0.54
N LEU A 258 10.05 -15.03 -1.15
CA LEU A 258 10.17 -14.75 -2.59
C LEU A 258 11.50 -14.07 -2.96
N ARG A 259 12.21 -13.51 -1.97
CA ARG A 259 13.48 -12.78 -2.18
C ARG A 259 14.70 -13.59 -1.83
N VAL A 260 14.56 -14.47 -0.84
CA VAL A 260 15.65 -15.32 -0.37
C VAL A 260 15.26 -16.77 -0.57
N ASP A 261 16.01 -17.48 -1.41
CA ASP A 261 15.91 -18.93 -1.50
C ASP A 261 16.49 -19.57 -0.23
N LYS A 262 15.65 -19.61 0.80
CA LYS A 262 16.03 -20.14 2.10
C LYS A 262 16.28 -21.64 2.06
N HIS A 263 15.86 -22.38 1.04
CA HIS A 263 16.07 -23.83 0.93
C HIS A 263 17.43 -24.18 0.32
N ARG A 264 18.03 -23.27 -0.46
CA ARG A 264 19.41 -23.41 -0.96
C ARG A 264 20.49 -23.06 0.07
N TYR A 265 20.14 -22.41 1.17
CA TYR A 265 21.09 -22.08 2.22
C TYR A 265 21.78 -23.33 2.79
N GLN A 266 23.12 -23.25 2.90
CA GLN A 266 24.00 -24.21 3.55
C GLN A 266 24.86 -23.48 4.61
N PRO A 267 24.98 -24.03 5.83
CA PRO A 267 25.91 -23.50 6.84
C PRO A 267 27.36 -23.56 6.33
N ALA A 268 28.13 -22.50 6.60
CA ALA A 268 29.49 -22.25 6.05
C ALA A 268 29.50 -21.87 4.56
N PRO A 269 28.94 -20.69 4.20
CA PRO A 269 28.86 -20.27 2.81
C PRO A 269 30.26 -20.08 2.20
N PRO A 270 30.45 -20.42 0.92
CA PRO A 270 31.70 -20.11 0.22
C PRO A 270 31.85 -18.59 0.09
N ALA A 271 33.09 -18.09 0.21
CA ALA A 271 33.39 -16.71 -0.13
C ALA A 271 33.00 -16.46 -1.60
N ALA A 272 31.93 -15.69 -1.82
CA ALA A 272 31.43 -15.40 -3.16
C ALA A 272 32.14 -14.15 -3.67
N ALA A 273 32.91 -14.31 -4.76
CA ALA A 273 33.65 -13.22 -5.41
C ALA A 273 34.61 -12.43 -4.48
N GLY A 274 35.03 -13.02 -3.35
CA GLY A 274 35.89 -12.36 -2.36
C GLY A 274 35.14 -11.50 -1.34
N LEU A 275 33.80 -11.42 -1.39
CA LEU A 275 33.02 -10.79 -0.33
C LEU A 275 32.73 -11.80 0.79
N GLU A 276 32.82 -11.33 2.03
CA GLU A 276 32.48 -12.09 3.23
C GLU A 276 31.49 -11.29 4.07
N LEU A 277 30.38 -11.94 4.44
CA LEU A 277 29.38 -11.40 5.36
C LEU A 277 29.58 -12.09 6.70
N THR A 278 29.76 -11.33 7.78
CA THR A 278 30.02 -11.90 9.11
C THR A 278 29.02 -11.39 10.12
N LEU A 279 28.41 -12.32 10.86
CA LEU A 279 27.45 -12.05 11.92
C LEU A 279 28.06 -12.44 13.27
N PHE A 280 28.18 -11.45 14.14
CA PHE A 280 28.55 -11.64 15.54
C PHE A 280 27.34 -11.29 16.41
N ASN A 281 27.13 -12.06 17.48
CA ASN A 281 26.07 -11.74 18.43
C ASN A 281 26.54 -11.85 19.88
N TYR A 282 25.92 -11.03 20.72
CA TYR A 282 26.02 -11.04 22.18
C TYR A 282 24.60 -11.13 22.75
N LEU A 283 23.72 -11.85 22.03
CA LEU A 283 22.29 -11.98 22.31
C LEU A 283 21.98 -12.97 23.44
N ASP A 284 22.96 -13.75 23.91
CA ASP A 284 22.82 -14.56 25.13
C ASP A 284 23.55 -13.92 26.33
N GLU A 285 24.36 -12.89 26.08
CA GLU A 285 25.21 -12.22 27.07
C GLU A 285 24.58 -10.91 27.55
N TRP A 286 23.28 -10.91 27.84
CA TRP A 286 22.56 -9.67 28.19
C TRP A 286 23.20 -8.94 29.37
N ASP A 287 23.72 -9.63 30.37
CA ASP A 287 24.29 -9.02 31.57
C ASP A 287 25.64 -8.30 31.32
N ASP A 288 26.22 -8.41 30.13
CA ASP A 288 27.38 -7.61 29.75
C ASP A 288 26.99 -6.13 29.50
N GLU A 289 27.66 -5.20 30.19
CA GLU A 289 27.33 -3.78 30.13
C GLU A 289 27.76 -3.12 28.80
N GLU A 290 28.77 -3.65 28.12
CA GLU A 290 29.33 -3.05 26.91
C GLU A 290 28.72 -3.65 25.63
N SER A 291 28.53 -4.97 25.60
CA SER A 291 28.13 -5.72 24.40
C SER A 291 26.76 -6.40 24.51
N GLY A 292 26.20 -6.53 25.72
CA GLY A 292 25.04 -7.39 25.97
C GLY A 292 23.78 -7.00 25.19
N GLY A 293 23.15 -7.98 24.55
CA GLY A 293 21.93 -7.80 23.76
C GLY A 293 22.17 -7.12 22.40
N ARG A 294 23.38 -7.18 21.86
CA ARG A 294 23.75 -6.62 20.56
C ARG A 294 24.00 -7.71 19.51
N PHE A 295 23.92 -7.33 18.25
CA PHE A 295 24.57 -8.07 17.17
C PHE A 295 25.24 -7.09 16.20
N THR A 296 26.25 -7.59 15.51
CA THR A 296 27.04 -6.83 14.54
C THR A 296 27.10 -7.62 13.24
N LEU A 297 26.80 -6.94 12.14
CA LEU A 297 26.87 -7.46 10.78
C LEU A 297 27.97 -6.73 10.03
N GLY A 298 29.08 -7.41 9.79
CA GLY A 298 30.20 -6.92 8.98
C GLY A 298 30.11 -7.40 7.54
N LEU A 299 30.55 -6.56 6.61
CA LEU A 299 30.77 -6.91 5.21
C LEU A 299 32.20 -6.54 4.83
N ASP A 300 32.97 -7.53 4.41
CA ASP A 300 34.38 -7.39 4.05
C ASP A 300 34.61 -7.78 2.58
N ASN A 301 35.54 -7.10 1.93
CA ASN A 301 36.03 -7.39 0.59
C ASN A 301 37.48 -7.90 0.64
N HIS A 302 37.61 -9.22 0.55
CA HIS A 302 38.88 -9.94 0.38
C HIS A 302 39.30 -10.07 -1.08
N GLY A 303 38.51 -9.54 -2.01
CA GLY A 303 38.80 -9.52 -3.44
C GLY A 303 39.90 -8.53 -3.85
N ALA A 304 40.47 -8.75 -5.02
CA ALA A 304 41.49 -7.87 -5.61
C ALA A 304 40.90 -6.65 -6.35
N ALA A 305 39.58 -6.60 -6.54
CA ALA A 305 38.86 -5.52 -7.20
C ALA A 305 37.91 -4.82 -6.21
N PRO A 306 37.64 -3.51 -6.40
CA PRO A 306 36.61 -2.83 -5.62
C PRO A 306 35.21 -3.38 -5.92
N VAL A 307 34.31 -3.25 -4.95
CA VAL A 307 32.91 -3.66 -5.04
C VAL A 307 32.02 -2.47 -4.72
N ALA A 308 30.94 -2.29 -5.48
CA ALA A 308 29.89 -1.32 -5.21
C ALA A 308 28.52 -2.02 -5.13
N LEU A 309 27.81 -1.79 -4.03
CA LEU A 309 26.44 -2.23 -3.81
C LEU A 309 25.53 -1.00 -3.83
N ASP A 310 24.54 -1.00 -4.71
CA ASP A 310 23.68 0.17 -4.94
C ASP A 310 22.56 0.29 -3.92
N ALA A 311 21.93 -0.83 -3.57
CA ALA A 311 20.82 -0.89 -2.62
C ALA A 311 20.87 -2.19 -1.79
N PRO A 312 21.90 -2.38 -0.95
CA PRO A 312 22.06 -3.58 -0.15
C PRO A 312 20.90 -3.80 0.81
N ARG A 313 20.28 -4.99 0.76
CA ARG A 313 19.15 -5.38 1.63
C ARG A 313 19.57 -6.52 2.53
N VAL A 314 19.39 -6.31 3.83
CA VAL A 314 19.74 -7.28 4.87
C VAL A 314 18.48 -8.00 5.33
N TRP A 315 18.51 -9.32 5.22
CA TRP A 315 17.50 -10.24 5.71
C TRP A 315 18.09 -11.10 6.83
N LEU A 316 17.26 -11.53 7.76
CA LEU A 316 17.60 -12.56 8.73
C LEU A 316 16.97 -13.88 8.29
N LEU A 317 17.80 -14.91 8.16
CA LEU A 317 17.39 -16.29 8.01
C LEU A 317 17.42 -16.96 9.38
N LEU A 318 16.23 -17.16 9.94
CA LEU A 318 16.03 -17.80 11.24
C LEU A 318 15.68 -19.27 11.04
N VAL A 319 16.26 -20.13 11.85
CA VAL A 319 15.93 -21.56 11.92
C VAL A 319 15.37 -21.85 13.30
N ASN A 320 14.09 -22.24 13.34
CA ASN A 320 13.41 -22.54 14.60
C ASN A 320 13.89 -23.89 15.20
N PRO A 321 13.51 -24.23 16.45
CA PRO A 321 13.88 -25.51 17.07
C PRO A 321 13.44 -26.74 16.29
N GLN A 322 12.41 -26.62 15.44
CA GLN A 322 11.88 -27.70 14.60
C GLN A 322 12.61 -27.81 13.26
N GLY A 323 13.52 -26.90 12.95
CA GLY A 323 14.27 -26.82 11.69
C GLY A 323 13.57 -26.05 10.58
N ASP A 324 12.40 -25.45 10.84
CA ASP A 324 11.70 -24.62 9.86
C ASP A 324 12.45 -23.28 9.68
N ARG A 325 12.54 -22.84 8.43
CA ARG A 325 13.28 -21.64 8.02
C ARG A 325 12.33 -20.45 7.84
N ILE A 326 12.68 -19.31 8.44
CA ILE A 326 11.91 -18.06 8.41
C ILE A 326 12.81 -16.97 7.86
N VAL A 327 12.37 -16.27 6.83
CA VAL A 327 13.06 -15.07 6.31
C VAL A 327 12.37 -13.83 6.85
N HIS A 328 13.12 -12.97 7.51
CA HIS A 328 12.65 -11.71 8.09
C HIS A 328 13.44 -10.52 7.50
N PRO A 329 12.79 -9.47 6.99
CA PRO A 329 13.49 -8.26 6.57
C PRO A 329 14.06 -7.52 7.79
N LEU A 330 15.34 -7.16 7.75
CA LEU A 330 15.96 -6.37 8.82
C LEU A 330 16.02 -4.89 8.44
N LEU A 331 16.80 -4.56 7.41
CA LEU A 331 17.01 -3.18 6.97
C LEU A 331 17.50 -3.12 5.52
N GLN A 332 17.31 -1.96 4.89
CA GLN A 332 17.99 -1.60 3.65
C GLN A 332 19.11 -0.62 4.00
N ALA A 333 20.35 -0.96 3.67
CA ALA A 333 21.50 -0.10 3.90
C ALA A 333 21.69 0.89 2.74
N ASP A 334 22.37 2.00 3.02
CA ASP A 334 22.80 2.96 2.00
C ASP A 334 23.76 2.30 1.00
N ARG A 335 23.97 2.96 -0.16
CA ARG A 335 24.97 2.52 -1.15
C ARG A 335 26.32 2.30 -0.47
N VAL A 336 26.90 1.12 -0.69
CA VAL A 336 28.21 0.71 -0.14
C VAL A 336 29.25 0.68 -1.26
N ALA A 337 30.44 1.19 -0.97
CA ALA A 337 31.61 1.05 -1.84
C ALA A 337 32.80 0.53 -1.03
N LEU A 338 33.29 -0.66 -1.36
CA LEU A 338 34.42 -1.30 -0.68
C LEU A 338 35.65 -1.32 -1.60
N GLY A 339 36.79 -0.91 -1.04
CA GLY A 339 38.09 -1.08 -1.69
C GLY A 339 38.51 -2.55 -1.77
N PRO A 340 39.51 -2.90 -2.59
CA PRO A 340 40.08 -4.24 -2.58
C PRO A 340 40.86 -4.52 -1.28
N ALA A 341 41.05 -5.79 -0.94
CA ALA A 341 41.58 -6.28 0.35
C ALA A 341 42.90 -5.64 0.83
N ASN A 342 43.71 -5.10 -0.09
CA ASN A 342 45.04 -4.54 0.18
C ASN A 342 45.16 -3.08 -0.27
N ALA A 343 44.06 -2.37 -0.54
CA ALA A 343 44.12 -0.96 -0.89
C ALA A 343 44.61 -0.12 0.29
N GLN A 344 45.58 0.76 0.04
CA GLN A 344 45.99 1.80 1.01
C GLN A 344 44.97 2.96 1.09
N ALA A 345 44.03 3.03 0.15
CA ALA A 345 43.01 4.06 0.06
C ALA A 345 41.65 3.41 -0.23
N GLY A 346 40.77 3.40 0.77
CA GLY A 346 39.42 2.83 0.72
C GLY A 346 39.23 1.76 1.80
N ASP A 347 38.12 1.84 2.53
CA ASP A 347 37.77 0.82 3.52
C ASP A 347 37.45 -0.49 2.78
N SER A 348 38.16 -1.56 3.15
CA SER A 348 37.92 -2.91 2.61
C SER A 348 36.82 -3.65 3.40
N GLY A 349 36.23 -3.02 4.40
CA GLY A 349 35.15 -3.59 5.20
C GLY A 349 34.31 -2.51 5.90
N ILE A 350 33.06 -2.84 6.21
CA ILE A 350 32.10 -1.94 6.87
C ILE A 350 31.18 -2.73 7.81
N ALA A 351 30.70 -2.08 8.86
CA ALA A 351 29.56 -2.59 9.63
C ALA A 351 28.25 -2.15 8.96
N LEU A 352 27.50 -3.10 8.41
CA LEU A 352 26.15 -2.87 7.87
C LEU A 352 25.12 -2.66 8.99
N ALA A 353 25.34 -3.30 10.14
CA ALA A 353 24.55 -3.08 11.35
C ALA A 353 25.44 -3.29 12.57
N ASP A 354 25.34 -2.40 13.55
CA ASP A 354 25.91 -2.58 14.88
C ASP A 354 24.99 -1.92 15.89
N ALA A 355 24.02 -2.67 16.41
CA ALA A 355 22.93 -2.11 17.18
C ALA A 355 22.56 -2.98 18.40
N PRO A 356 22.28 -2.35 19.55
CA PRO A 356 21.60 -3.02 20.65
C PRO A 356 20.14 -3.29 20.30
N VAL A 357 19.65 -4.45 20.74
CA VAL A 357 18.25 -4.82 20.66
C VAL A 357 17.50 -4.20 21.84
N LEU A 358 16.48 -3.39 21.54
CA LEU A 358 15.68 -2.66 22.52
C LEU A 358 14.22 -3.10 22.44
N TRP A 359 13.58 -3.28 23.58
CA TRP A 359 12.15 -3.49 23.72
C TRP A 359 11.42 -2.14 23.78
N ARG A 360 10.78 -1.77 22.68
CA ARG A 360 10.12 -0.47 22.55
C ARG A 360 8.87 -0.56 21.67
N ALA A 361 7.94 0.36 21.93
CA ALA A 361 6.90 0.70 20.97
C ALA A 361 7.43 1.83 20.09
N ASP A 362 7.19 1.71 18.79
CA ASP A 362 7.57 2.73 17.82
C ASP A 362 6.46 2.89 16.78
N ASP A 363 6.35 4.08 16.19
CA ASP A 363 5.34 4.39 15.18
C ASP A 363 5.56 3.52 13.93
N GLY A 364 6.80 3.10 13.68
CA GLY A 364 7.16 2.17 12.59
C GLY A 364 6.58 0.75 12.70
N ASN A 365 6.08 0.35 13.89
CA ASN A 365 5.46 -0.97 14.15
C ASN A 365 4.01 -0.83 14.65
N ASP A 366 3.25 0.11 14.09
CA ASP A 366 1.85 0.40 14.46
C ASP A 366 1.68 0.69 15.97
N GLY A 367 2.72 1.22 16.63
CA GLY A 367 2.73 1.47 18.07
C GLY A 367 2.78 0.20 18.93
N LYS A 368 2.96 -0.99 18.35
CA LYS A 368 3.06 -2.25 19.10
C LYS A 368 4.50 -2.43 19.63
N PRO A 369 4.67 -2.78 20.92
CA PRO A 369 5.97 -3.11 21.47
C PRO A 369 6.60 -4.32 20.76
N ALA A 370 7.84 -4.19 20.33
CA ALA A 370 8.64 -5.26 19.75
C ALA A 370 10.11 -5.12 20.15
N TYR A 371 10.91 -6.14 19.84
CA TYR A 371 12.37 -6.02 19.86
C TYR A 371 12.80 -5.29 18.60
N MET A 372 13.46 -4.17 18.76
CA MET A 372 13.81 -3.24 17.69
C MET A 372 15.32 -2.97 17.70
N ILE A 373 15.87 -2.69 16.52
CA ILE A 373 17.18 -2.05 16.39
C ILE A 373 17.01 -0.66 15.79
N ARG A 374 17.99 0.20 16.04
CA ARG A 374 18.09 1.50 15.37
C ARG A 374 18.50 1.28 13.92
N GLU A 375 17.68 1.74 12.98
CA GLU A 375 17.99 1.70 11.55
C GLU A 375 18.81 2.92 11.13
N ASN A 376 18.46 4.11 11.64
CA ASN A 376 19.14 5.37 11.37
C ASN A 376 18.99 6.36 12.55
N GLU A 377 19.40 7.62 12.38
CA GLU A 377 19.29 8.64 13.46
C GLU A 377 17.86 8.83 13.98
N THR A 378 16.85 8.56 13.14
CA THR A 378 15.44 8.88 13.39
C THR A 378 14.50 7.67 13.50
N GLY A 379 14.94 6.46 13.13
CA GLY A 379 14.06 5.31 12.93
C GLY A 379 14.52 4.02 13.61
N PHE A 380 13.54 3.19 13.96
CA PHE A 380 13.72 1.85 14.51
C PHE A 380 12.96 0.82 13.68
N VAL A 381 13.52 -0.37 13.55
CA VAL A 381 12.93 -1.49 12.81
C VAL A 381 12.87 -2.75 13.69
N PRO A 382 11.82 -3.59 13.56
CA PRO A 382 11.76 -4.86 14.29
C PRO A 382 12.90 -5.78 13.91
N VAL A 383 13.70 -6.21 14.90
CA VAL A 383 14.80 -7.15 14.65
C VAL A 383 14.29 -8.56 14.36
N LEU A 384 13.19 -8.95 15.00
CA LEU A 384 12.60 -10.28 14.85
C LEU A 384 11.08 -10.15 14.65
N PRO A 385 10.46 -11.08 13.92
CA PRO A 385 9.00 -11.17 13.87
C PRO A 385 8.46 -11.73 15.20
N GLU A 386 7.13 -11.87 15.32
CA GLU A 386 6.50 -12.47 16.51
C GLU A 386 6.73 -13.99 16.59
N LEU A 387 7.94 -14.38 16.98
CA LEU A 387 8.37 -15.78 17.08
C LEU A 387 7.77 -16.50 18.30
N ALA A 388 7.62 -17.82 18.19
CA ALA A 388 7.38 -18.68 19.33
C ALA A 388 8.65 -18.78 20.21
N PRO A 389 8.52 -18.92 21.56
CA PRO A 389 9.67 -19.12 22.44
C PRO A 389 10.50 -20.36 22.07
N GLY A 390 11.82 -20.24 22.15
CA GLY A 390 12.75 -21.33 21.86
C GLY A 390 14.16 -20.86 21.52
N ARG A 391 15.04 -21.83 21.29
CA ARG A 391 16.42 -21.61 20.82
C ARG A 391 16.44 -21.57 19.30
N TYR A 392 16.86 -20.46 18.74
CA TYR A 392 16.94 -20.25 17.29
C TYR A 392 18.39 -20.25 16.83
N ARG A 393 18.57 -20.57 15.56
CA ARG A 393 19.81 -20.27 14.84
C ARG A 393 19.53 -19.18 13.82
N MET A 394 20.50 -18.30 13.59
CA MET A 394 20.36 -17.12 12.75
C MET A 394 21.57 -16.94 11.86
N ALA A 395 21.30 -16.66 10.58
CA ALA A 395 22.27 -16.10 9.65
C ALA A 395 21.69 -14.82 9.05
N ALA A 396 22.57 -13.92 8.61
CA ALA A 396 22.20 -12.78 7.78
C ALA A 396 22.31 -13.18 6.30
N VAL A 397 21.45 -12.58 5.48
CA VAL A 397 21.46 -12.71 4.03
C VAL A 397 21.51 -11.30 3.44
N LEU A 398 22.50 -11.04 2.60
CA LEU A 398 22.62 -9.79 1.87
C LEU A 398 22.23 -10.01 0.40
N THR A 399 21.26 -9.25 -0.07
CA THR A 399 20.85 -9.22 -1.47
C THR A 399 21.02 -7.83 -2.04
N ASP A 400 21.47 -7.74 -3.28
CA ASP A 400 21.45 -6.50 -4.08
C ASP A 400 21.14 -6.91 -5.52
N PRO A 401 19.89 -6.74 -6.00
CA PRO A 401 19.47 -7.26 -7.29
C PRO A 401 20.28 -6.75 -8.49
N HIS A 402 20.89 -5.56 -8.37
CA HIS A 402 21.62 -4.92 -9.48
C HIS A 402 23.13 -5.15 -9.38
N SER A 403 23.67 -5.32 -8.17
CA SER A 403 25.11 -5.48 -7.94
C SER A 403 25.56 -6.92 -7.66
N LEU A 404 24.69 -7.79 -7.15
CA LEU A 404 25.05 -9.17 -6.78
C LEU A 404 24.36 -10.19 -7.68
N GLN A 405 25.14 -11.12 -8.24
CA GLN A 405 24.62 -12.23 -9.04
C GLN A 405 23.88 -13.28 -8.20
N ALA A 406 24.21 -13.37 -6.91
CA ALA A 406 23.60 -14.28 -5.95
C ALA A 406 23.65 -13.68 -4.54
N PRO A 407 22.73 -14.07 -3.63
CA PRO A 407 22.78 -13.63 -2.24
C PRO A 407 24.08 -14.04 -1.54
N LEU A 408 24.57 -13.18 -0.65
CA LEU A 408 25.63 -13.51 0.30
C LEU A 408 25.00 -13.97 1.61
N TYR A 409 25.55 -15.01 2.21
CA TYR A 409 25.10 -15.51 3.51
C TYR A 409 26.23 -15.33 4.52
N SER A 410 25.88 -15.09 5.78
CA SER A 410 26.84 -15.05 6.87
C SER A 410 27.12 -16.43 7.47
N ASN A 411 28.04 -16.48 8.42
CA ASN A 411 28.08 -17.54 9.42
C ASN A 411 26.76 -17.57 10.24
N GLU A 412 26.55 -18.69 10.95
CA GLU A 412 25.40 -18.91 11.80
C GLU A 412 25.75 -18.61 13.27
N VAL A 413 24.80 -18.01 13.99
CA VAL A 413 24.85 -17.77 15.43
C VAL A 413 23.59 -18.33 16.10
N GLU A 414 23.63 -18.56 17.41
CA GLU A 414 22.49 -19.06 18.18
C GLU A 414 21.99 -18.00 19.17
N PHE A 415 20.71 -18.08 19.55
CA PHE A 415 20.14 -17.26 20.61
C PHE A 415 18.87 -17.89 21.21
N ASP A 416 18.55 -17.53 22.44
CA ASP A 416 17.27 -17.87 23.07
C ASP A 416 16.23 -16.72 22.94
N TYR A 417 14.98 -17.07 22.60
CA TYR A 417 13.85 -16.15 22.50
C TYR A 417 12.73 -16.52 23.48
N PRO A 418 12.03 -15.55 24.13
CA PRO A 418 12.18 -14.11 23.99
C PRO A 418 13.39 -13.53 24.73
N PHE A 419 13.88 -12.39 24.24
CA PHE A 419 14.92 -11.63 24.90
C PHE A 419 14.43 -10.97 26.22
N PRO A 420 15.35 -10.58 27.12
CA PRO A 420 15.06 -9.61 28.17
C PRO A 420 14.55 -8.27 27.61
N LYS A 421 13.56 -7.68 28.28
CA LYS A 421 12.96 -6.40 27.87
C LYS A 421 13.77 -5.21 28.42
N ARG A 422 14.76 -4.75 27.67
CA ARG A 422 15.50 -3.49 27.92
C ARG A 422 14.86 -2.33 27.16
N GLN A 423 14.73 -1.15 27.75
CA GLN A 423 14.13 0.02 27.10
C GLN A 423 15.14 0.81 26.28
#